data_AF-A0AAJ7J565-F1
#
_entry.id   AF-A0AAJ7J565-F1
#
_cell.length_a   1.000
_cell.length_b   1.000
_cell.length_c   1.000
_cell.angle_alpha   90.00
_cell.angle_beta   90.00
_cell.angle_gamma   90.00
#
_symmetry.space_group_name_H-M   'P 1'
#
loop_
_entity.id
_entity.type
_entity.pdbx_description
1 polymer ?
#
loop_
_entity_poly.entity_id
_entity_poly.type
_entity_poly.pdbx_seq_one_letter_code
_entity_poly.pdbx_strand_id
1 'polypeptide(L)'
;MEQDLHFSHEVYKNDPLLFKSYIGMEVDILTVDGDTISGIAYTVDPVSKSVVVVSLPEGRQRTGLKIVFGHTIKSISICSNEPCRRRQIPELFTNAPKDIVRTMLETRKAAAIGILVENRFPVKEQNDILTIEDVLSIKPPYEPTDCISANSIILSRIQNILSRIPTNSTV
;
A
#
# COMPACT_ATOMS: atom_id res chain seq x y z
N MET A 1 -11.08 -30.23 40.58
CA MET A 1 -11.88 -30.67 39.43
C MET A 1 -11.53 -29.72 38.31
N GLU A 2 -10.43 -30.02 37.62
CA GLU A 2 -9.99 -29.26 36.44
C GLU A 2 -11.03 -29.49 35.34
N GLN A 3 -11.65 -28.41 34.89
CA GLN A 3 -12.53 -28.48 33.72
C GLN A 3 -11.63 -28.55 32.49
N ASP A 4 -11.60 -29.71 31.85
CA ASP A 4 -11.08 -29.87 30.49
C ASP A 4 -11.86 -28.94 29.55
N LEU A 5 -11.33 -27.74 29.35
CA LEU A 5 -11.78 -26.83 28.30
C LEU A 5 -11.41 -27.49 26.97
N HIS A 6 -12.35 -28.26 26.41
CA HIS A 6 -12.19 -28.91 25.12
C HIS A 6 -12.18 -27.85 24.01
N PHE A 7 -11.00 -27.31 23.72
CA PHE A 7 -10.77 -26.36 22.63
C PHE A 7 -11.02 -27.06 21.27
N SER A 8 -12.26 -27.04 20.80
CA SER A 8 -12.72 -27.75 19.59
C SER A 8 -12.47 -26.99 18.29
N HIS A 9 -12.08 -25.72 18.36
CA HIS A 9 -11.91 -24.87 17.19
C HIS A 9 -10.73 -25.33 16.33
N GLU A 10 -10.90 -25.36 15.00
CA GLU A 10 -9.88 -25.86 14.06
C GLU A 10 -8.54 -25.15 14.17
N VAL A 11 -8.54 -23.89 14.60
CA VAL A 11 -7.30 -23.10 14.80
C VAL A 11 -6.33 -23.78 15.76
N TYR A 12 -6.82 -24.53 16.76
CA TYR A 12 -6.00 -25.25 17.74
C TYR A 12 -5.54 -26.63 17.24
N LYS A 13 -6.01 -27.06 16.07
CA LYS A 13 -5.57 -28.29 15.39
C LYS A 13 -4.50 -28.03 14.33
N ASN A 14 -4.26 -26.77 13.99
CA ASN A 14 -3.24 -26.37 13.04
C ASN A 14 -1.85 -26.42 13.70
N ASP A 15 -0.80 -26.50 12.90
CA ASP A 15 0.59 -26.40 13.35
C ASP A 15 1.16 -25.01 13.03
N PRO A 16 1.23 -24.08 14.00
CA PRO A 16 1.76 -22.74 13.78
C PRO A 16 3.26 -22.74 13.47
N LEU A 17 4.02 -23.75 13.93
CA LEU A 17 5.45 -23.85 13.66
C LEU A 17 5.68 -24.24 12.21
N LEU A 18 4.84 -25.12 11.66
CA LEU A 18 4.82 -25.44 10.24
C LEU A 18 4.53 -24.20 9.39
N PHE A 19 3.50 -23.42 9.73
CA PHE A 19 3.20 -22.18 9.01
C PHE A 19 4.36 -21.18 9.04
N LYS A 20 4.99 -21.03 10.21
CA LYS A 20 6.17 -20.19 10.36
C LYS A 20 7.34 -20.66 9.48
N SER A 21 7.49 -21.97 9.28
CA SER A 21 8.56 -22.54 8.46
C SER A 21 8.44 -22.18 6.97
N TYR A 22 7.23 -21.91 6.48
CA TYR A 22 7.01 -21.47 5.10
C TYR A 22 7.42 -20.02 4.85
N ILE A 23 7.34 -19.16 5.87
CA ILE A 23 7.56 -17.72 5.72
C ILE A 23 8.99 -17.44 5.24
N GLY A 24 9.12 -16.72 4.13
CA GLY A 24 10.39 -16.37 3.49
C GLY A 24 11.01 -17.48 2.62
N MET A 25 10.33 -18.62 2.50
CA MET A 25 10.73 -19.71 1.62
C MET A 25 10.06 -19.59 0.26
N GLU A 26 10.74 -20.09 -0.77
CA GLU A 26 10.13 -20.33 -2.08
C GLU A 26 9.27 -21.59 -2.00
N VAL A 27 7.97 -21.43 -2.28
CA VAL A 27 6.97 -22.48 -2.14
C VAL A 27 6.21 -22.69 -3.44
N ASP A 28 5.85 -23.94 -3.68
CA ASP A 28 4.88 -24.35 -4.68
C ASP A 28 3.59 -24.77 -3.97
N ILE A 29 2.50 -24.07 -4.28
CA ILE A 29 1.18 -24.32 -3.72
C ILE A 29 0.33 -25.02 -4.79
N LEU A 30 0.00 -26.28 -4.56
CA LEU A 30 -0.94 -27.04 -5.39
C LEU A 30 -2.36 -26.76 -4.90
N THR A 31 -3.23 -26.33 -5.80
CA THR A 31 -4.64 -26.10 -5.50
C THR A 31 -5.48 -27.37 -5.71
N VAL A 32 -6.67 -27.40 -5.13
CA VAL A 32 -7.66 -28.47 -5.32
C VAL A 32 -8.07 -28.62 -6.79
N ASP A 33 -8.07 -27.52 -7.55
CA ASP A 33 -8.41 -27.47 -8.97
C ASP A 33 -7.27 -27.94 -9.89
N GLY A 34 -6.08 -28.19 -9.33
CA GLY A 34 -4.90 -28.70 -10.05
C GLY A 34 -3.91 -27.62 -10.50
N ASP A 35 -4.20 -26.35 -10.25
CA ASP A 35 -3.26 -25.26 -10.54
C ASP A 35 -2.12 -25.22 -9.52
N THR A 36 -0.91 -24.92 -9.99
CA THR A 36 0.26 -24.69 -9.14
C THR A 36 0.62 -23.20 -9.11
N ILE A 37 0.76 -22.65 -7.91
CA ILE A 37 1.14 -21.26 -7.67
C ILE A 37 2.50 -21.25 -6.98
N SER A 38 3.51 -20.72 -7.66
CA SER A 38 4.87 -20.63 -7.16
C SER A 38 5.22 -19.20 -6.73
N GLY A 39 5.99 -19.08 -5.66
CA GLY A 39 6.56 -17.80 -5.23
C GLY A 39 7.04 -17.83 -3.79
N ILE A 40 7.36 -16.66 -3.24
CA ILE A 40 7.83 -16.55 -1.85
C ILE A 40 6.62 -16.44 -0.92
N ALA A 41 6.51 -17.32 0.07
CA ALA A 41 5.47 -17.19 1.10
C ALA A 41 5.79 -16.01 2.02
N TYR A 42 4.92 -15.00 2.01
CA TYR A 42 5.07 -13.78 2.81
C TYR A 42 4.49 -13.93 4.21
N THR A 43 3.28 -14.49 4.31
CA THR A 43 2.62 -14.77 5.57
C THR A 43 1.54 -15.83 5.39
N VAL A 44 1.10 -16.42 6.49
CA VAL A 44 0.00 -17.38 6.55
C VAL A 44 -0.98 -16.93 7.61
N ASP A 45 -2.26 -16.81 7.26
CA ASP A 45 -3.31 -16.59 8.26
C ASP A 45 -3.62 -17.91 8.98
N PRO A 46 -3.35 -18.03 10.30
CA PRO A 46 -3.57 -19.28 11.04
C PRO A 46 -5.04 -19.66 11.16
N VAL A 47 -5.98 -18.74 10.96
CA VAL A 47 -7.42 -19.00 11.06
C VAL A 47 -7.95 -19.56 9.74
N SER A 48 -7.81 -18.81 8.63
CA SER A 48 -8.31 -19.24 7.32
C SER A 48 -7.36 -20.18 6.58
N LYS A 49 -6.14 -20.39 7.09
CA LYS A 49 -5.05 -21.15 6.43
C LYS A 49 -4.65 -20.55 5.08
N SER A 50 -4.99 -19.28 4.83
CA SER A 50 -4.68 -18.59 3.58
C SER A 50 -3.22 -18.19 3.55
N VAL A 51 -2.58 -18.38 2.40
CA VAL A 51 -1.15 -18.08 2.20
C VAL A 51 -1.02 -16.89 1.27
N VAL A 52 -0.25 -15.90 1.69
CA VAL A 52 0.11 -14.74 0.87
C VAL A 52 1.41 -15.05 0.16
N VAL A 53 1.39 -15.07 -1.16
CA VAL A 53 2.54 -15.38 -2.02
C VAL A 53 2.98 -14.14 -2.78
N VAL A 54 4.29 -13.91 -2.78
CA VAL A 54 4.94 -12.82 -3.53
C VAL A 54 5.61 -13.41 -4.76
N SER A 55 5.20 -12.93 -5.92
CA SER A 55 5.84 -13.25 -7.20
C SER A 55 6.84 -12.14 -7.53
N LEU A 56 8.12 -12.51 -7.60
CA LEU A 56 9.21 -11.63 -8.04
C LEU A 56 9.48 -11.91 -9.52
N PRO A 57 8.91 -11.14 -10.45
CA PRO A 57 9.19 -11.36 -11.87
C PRO A 57 10.66 -11.05 -12.18
N GLU A 58 11.24 -11.78 -13.13
CA GLU A 58 12.56 -11.46 -13.69
C GLU A 58 12.42 -10.22 -14.59
N GLY A 59 13.01 -9.09 -14.21
CA GLY A 59 13.07 -7.86 -15.02
C GLY A 59 12.37 -6.63 -14.41
N ARG A 60 11.88 -5.72 -15.26
CA ARG A 60 11.26 -4.43 -14.87
C ARG A 60 9.78 -4.53 -14.47
N GLN A 61 9.24 -5.73 -14.26
CA GLN A 61 7.84 -5.89 -13.88
C GLN A 61 7.66 -5.68 -12.37
N ARG A 62 6.48 -5.16 -11.97
CA ARG A 62 6.16 -4.91 -10.57
C ARG A 62 6.01 -6.23 -9.81
N THR A 63 6.48 -6.25 -8.57
CA THR A 63 6.24 -7.35 -7.62
C THR A 63 4.75 -7.60 -7.48
N GLY A 64 4.30 -8.83 -7.72
CA GLY A 64 2.91 -9.24 -7.58
C GLY A 64 2.64 -9.84 -6.21
N LEU A 65 1.50 -9.50 -5.61
CA LEU A 65 1.00 -10.12 -4.38
C LEU A 65 -0.26 -10.94 -4.70
N LYS A 66 -0.27 -12.22 -4.33
CA LYS A 66 -1.42 -13.11 -4.51
C LYS A 66 -1.81 -13.72 -3.17
N ILE A 67 -3.11 -13.71 -2.86
CA ILE A 67 -3.66 -14.43 -1.71
C ILE A 67 -4.23 -15.75 -2.23
N VAL A 68 -3.77 -16.86 -1.67
CA VAL A 68 -4.30 -18.20 -1.93
C VAL A 68 -5.12 -18.61 -0.72
N PHE A 69 -6.43 -18.81 -0.90
CA PHE A 69 -7.33 -19.14 0.20
C PHE A 69 -7.08 -20.57 0.70
N GLY A 70 -7.03 -20.76 2.02
CA GLY A 70 -6.65 -22.05 2.59
C GLY A 70 -7.51 -23.24 2.15
N HIS A 71 -8.81 -23.02 1.90
CA HIS A 71 -9.72 -24.08 1.43
C HIS A 71 -9.44 -24.53 -0.01
N THR A 72 -8.72 -23.75 -0.81
CA THR A 72 -8.32 -24.13 -2.17
C THR A 72 -6.96 -24.81 -2.19
N ILE A 73 -6.22 -24.83 -1.08
CA ILE A 73 -4.87 -25.41 -1.01
C ILE A 73 -4.97 -26.92 -0.74
N LYS A 74 -4.36 -27.70 -1.63
CA LYS A 74 -4.19 -29.15 -1.48
C LYS A 74 -2.88 -29.48 -0.77
N SER A 75 -1.78 -28.84 -1.15
CA SER A 75 -0.47 -29.04 -0.52
C SER A 75 0.47 -27.86 -0.76
N ILE A 76 1.42 -27.67 0.15
CA ILE A 76 2.49 -26.67 0.04
C ILE A 76 3.84 -27.41 0.09
N SER A 77 4.66 -27.22 -0.93
CA SER A 77 6.01 -27.79 -1.02
C SER A 77 7.05 -26.68 -0.99
N ILE A 78 8.12 -26.85 -0.22
CA ILE A 78 9.24 -25.90 -0.18
C ILE A 78 10.23 -26.28 -1.29
N CYS A 79 10.51 -25.35 -2.20
CA CYS A 79 11.35 -25.59 -3.38
C CYS A 79 12.83 -25.33 -3.11
N SER A 80 13.15 -24.51 -2.10
CA SER A 80 14.51 -24.21 -1.66
C SER A 80 14.60 -24.22 -0.14
N ASN A 81 15.53 -25.00 0.42
CA ASN A 81 15.77 -25.07 1.87
C ASN A 81 16.56 -23.87 2.41
N GLU A 82 17.15 -23.06 1.53
CA GLU A 82 17.74 -21.80 1.95
C GLU A 82 16.67 -20.71 1.90
N PRO A 83 16.37 -20.02 3.02
CA PRO A 83 15.52 -18.84 2.97
C PRO A 83 16.10 -17.89 1.93
N CYS A 84 15.25 -17.25 1.15
CA CYS A 84 15.67 -16.27 0.14
C CYS A 84 16.20 -14.99 0.83
N ARG A 85 17.16 -15.09 1.76
CA ARG A 85 17.83 -13.99 2.48
C ARG A 85 18.47 -12.98 1.54
N ARG A 86 18.75 -13.36 0.29
CA ARG A 86 19.33 -12.46 -0.74
C ARG A 86 18.29 -11.66 -1.53
N ARG A 87 17.02 -12.07 -1.55
CA ARG A 87 15.95 -11.28 -2.13
C ARG A 87 15.24 -10.66 -0.95
N GLN A 88 15.65 -9.45 -0.56
CA GLN A 88 14.86 -8.61 0.34
C GLN A 88 13.43 -8.68 -0.18
N ILE A 89 12.54 -9.39 0.52
CA ILE A 89 11.11 -9.23 0.26
C ILE A 89 10.92 -7.74 0.47
N PRO A 90 10.60 -6.97 -0.59
CA PRO A 90 10.45 -5.54 -0.43
C PRO A 90 9.50 -5.34 0.73
N GLU A 91 9.75 -4.38 1.59
CA GLU A 91 8.69 -3.93 2.48
C GLU A 91 7.57 -3.42 1.56
N LEU A 92 6.62 -4.31 1.22
CA LEU A 92 5.56 -4.05 0.25
C LEU A 92 4.65 -2.91 0.72
N PHE A 93 4.75 -2.57 2.00
CA PHE A 93 3.97 -1.57 2.70
C PHE A 93 4.89 -0.57 3.43
N THR A 94 6.03 -0.15 2.87
CA THR A 94 6.74 1.01 3.42
C THR A 94 5.99 2.28 3.04
N ASN A 95 5.59 3.07 4.04
CA ASN A 95 5.28 4.48 3.82
C ASN A 95 6.52 5.14 3.20
N ALA A 96 6.37 5.91 2.12
CA ALA A 96 7.49 6.64 1.55
C ALA A 96 8.28 7.36 2.67
N PRO A 97 9.63 7.33 2.66
CA PRO A 97 10.43 7.94 3.71
C PRO A 97 9.92 9.35 4.01
N LYS A 98 9.64 9.65 5.29
CA LYS A 98 8.98 10.90 5.70
C LYS A 98 9.66 12.14 5.13
N ASP A 99 10.99 12.10 4.98
CA ASP A 99 11.80 13.18 4.43
C ASP A 99 11.58 13.39 2.92
N ILE A 100 11.39 12.30 2.17
CA ILE A 100 11.04 12.34 0.73
C ILE A 100 9.63 12.92 0.58
N VAL A 101 8.67 12.46 1.39
CA VAL A 101 7.29 12.96 1.38
C VAL A 101 7.25 14.45 1.70
N ARG A 102 7.99 14.89 2.73
CA ARG A 102 8.08 16.32 3.09
C ARG A 102 8.66 17.15 1.95
N THR A 103 9.77 16.71 1.35
CA THR A 103 10.41 17.44 0.24
C THR A 103 9.50 17.55 -0.98
N MET A 104 8.77 16.47 -1.32
CA MET A 104 7.79 16.48 -2.40
C MET A 104 6.61 17.41 -2.09
N LEU A 105 6.11 17.40 -0.85
CA LEU A 105 5.05 18.31 -0.40
C LEU A 105 5.48 19.77 -0.46
N GLU A 106 6.68 20.13 -0.02
CA GLU A 106 7.20 21.50 -0.10
C GLU A 106 7.37 21.96 -1.55
N THR A 107 7.89 21.08 -2.42
CA THR A 107 8.04 21.37 -3.85
C THR A 107 6.69 21.63 -4.49
N ARG A 108 5.69 20.80 -4.15
CA ARG A 108 4.33 20.95 -4.68
C ARG A 108 3.63 22.19 -4.12
N LYS A 109 3.79 22.47 -2.82
CA LYS A 109 3.31 23.69 -2.17
C LYS A 109 3.86 24.94 -2.87
N ALA A 110 5.16 24.97 -3.13
CA ALA A 110 5.80 26.07 -3.85
C ALA A 110 5.25 26.24 -5.28
N ALA A 111 5.02 25.14 -6.00
CA ALA A 111 4.40 25.17 -7.33
C ALA A 111 2.94 25.68 -7.29
N ALA A 112 2.16 25.25 -6.29
CA ALA A 112 0.79 25.71 -6.07
C ALA A 112 0.75 27.22 -5.76
N ILE A 113 1.62 27.71 -4.89
CA ILE A 113 1.74 29.15 -4.61
C ILE A 113 2.13 29.90 -5.88
N GLY A 114 3.14 29.41 -6.62
CA GLY A 114 3.63 30.05 -7.85
C GLY A 114 2.52 30.23 -8.89
N ILE A 115 1.79 29.16 -9.21
CA ILE A 115 0.74 29.23 -10.24
C ILE A 115 -0.45 30.09 -9.79
N LEU A 116 -0.78 30.10 -8.50
CA LEU A 116 -1.86 30.95 -7.97
C LEU A 116 -1.49 32.43 -8.05
N VAL A 117 -0.24 32.78 -7.68
CA VAL A 117 0.27 34.16 -7.78
C VAL A 117 0.38 34.61 -9.24
N GLU A 118 0.84 33.74 -10.14
CA GLU A 118 0.85 34.02 -11.60
C GLU A 118 -0.56 34.31 -12.13
N ASN A 119 -1.58 33.63 -11.60
CA ASN A 119 -2.98 33.86 -11.93
C ASN A 119 -3.62 35.02 -11.13
N ARG A 120 -2.81 35.83 -10.43
CA ARG A 120 -3.20 37.00 -9.63
C ARG A 120 -4.10 36.70 -8.43
N PHE A 121 -4.00 35.51 -7.85
CA PHE A 121 -4.66 35.20 -6.60
C PHE A 121 -3.75 35.52 -5.40
N PRO A 122 -4.22 36.29 -4.41
CA PRO A 122 -3.47 36.53 -3.18
C PRO A 122 -3.53 35.29 -2.29
N VAL A 123 -2.38 34.62 -2.15
CA VAL A 123 -2.25 33.40 -1.31
C VAL A 123 -1.64 33.78 0.04
N LYS A 124 -2.27 33.32 1.12
CA LYS A 124 -1.72 33.37 2.48
C LYS A 124 -1.53 31.96 3.01
N GLU A 125 -0.42 31.72 3.69
CA GLU A 125 -0.16 30.44 4.34
C GLU A 125 -0.49 30.55 5.83
N GLN A 126 -1.28 29.61 6.34
CA GLN A 126 -1.58 29.49 7.76
C GLN A 126 -1.65 28.02 8.16
N ASN A 127 -0.79 27.58 9.08
CA ASN A 127 -0.73 26.20 9.58
C ASN A 127 -0.70 25.14 8.45
N ASP A 128 0.18 25.32 7.45
CA ASP A 128 0.27 24.46 6.26
C ASP A 128 -0.98 24.41 5.36
N ILE A 129 -1.89 25.37 5.51
CA ILE A 129 -3.06 25.53 4.64
C ILE A 129 -2.87 26.80 3.82
N LEU A 130 -3.02 26.68 2.49
CA LEU A 130 -3.02 27.84 1.60
C LEU A 130 -4.43 28.42 1.55
N THR A 131 -4.57 29.71 1.85
CA THR A 131 -5.85 30.42 1.91
C THR A 131 -5.87 31.57 0.91
N ILE A 132 -7.02 31.77 0.26
CA ILE A 132 -7.27 32.88 -0.67
C ILE A 132 -8.44 33.69 -0.12
N GLU A 133 -8.13 34.86 0.45
CA GLU A 133 -9.09 35.84 1.00
C GLU A 133 -10.22 35.24 1.86
N ASP A 134 -9.93 34.17 2.62
CA ASP A 134 -10.89 33.42 3.45
C ASP A 134 -12.02 32.72 2.66
N VAL A 135 -12.01 32.76 1.33
CA VAL A 135 -13.03 32.15 0.46
C VAL A 135 -12.68 30.71 0.07
N LEU A 136 -11.37 30.42 -0.05
CA LEU A 136 -10.87 29.10 -0.43
C LEU A 136 -9.70 28.71 0.48
N SER A 137 -9.72 27.45 0.91
CA SER A 137 -8.61 26.80 1.59
C SER A 137 -8.13 25.58 0.80
N ILE A 138 -6.82 25.38 0.73
CA ILE A 138 -6.17 24.24 0.07
C ILE A 138 -5.33 23.54 1.13
N LYS A 139 -5.66 22.28 1.42
CA LYS A 139 -4.94 21.47 2.42
C LYS A 139 -3.87 20.61 1.73
N PRO A 140 -2.84 20.17 2.47
CA PRO A 140 -1.94 19.12 1.97
C PRO A 140 -2.74 17.87 1.59
N PRO A 141 -2.40 17.15 0.51
CA PRO A 141 -1.21 17.27 -0.35
C PRO A 141 -1.24 18.34 -1.46
N TYR A 142 -2.12 19.34 -1.39
CA TYR A 142 -2.26 20.42 -2.37
C TYR A 142 -2.63 19.91 -3.77
N GLU A 143 -3.47 18.88 -3.83
CA GLU A 143 -4.11 18.42 -5.07
C GLU A 143 -5.34 19.28 -5.40
N PRO A 144 -5.78 19.29 -6.68
CA PRO A 144 -7.04 19.94 -7.05
C PRO A 144 -8.22 19.44 -6.17
N THR A 145 -8.23 18.17 -5.77
CA THR A 145 -9.27 17.60 -4.92
C THR A 145 -9.27 18.11 -3.48
N ASP A 146 -8.16 18.71 -3.02
CA ASP A 146 -7.98 19.13 -1.63
C ASP A 146 -8.38 20.59 -1.37
N CYS A 147 -9.06 21.19 -2.36
CA CYS A 147 -9.59 22.54 -2.28
C CYS A 147 -10.97 22.55 -1.62
N ILE A 148 -11.20 23.48 -0.70
CA ILE A 148 -12.47 23.67 0.01
C ILE A 148 -12.89 25.13 -0.12
N SER A 149 -14.07 25.36 -0.68
CA SER A 149 -14.73 26.68 -0.74
C SER A 149 -16.24 26.52 -0.71
N ALA A 150 -16.92 27.52 -0.15
CA ALA A 150 -18.38 27.65 -0.22
C ALA A 150 -18.87 28.04 -1.63
N ASN A 151 -17.99 28.55 -2.49
CA ASN A 151 -18.32 28.99 -3.84
C ASN A 151 -17.82 27.98 -4.88
N SER A 152 -18.74 27.23 -5.49
CA SER A 152 -18.43 26.18 -6.48
C SER A 152 -17.78 26.71 -7.77
N ILE A 153 -18.02 27.97 -8.13
CA ILE A 153 -17.40 28.62 -9.30
C ILE A 153 -15.92 28.88 -9.02
N ILE A 154 -15.61 29.43 -7.84
CA ILE A 154 -14.23 29.70 -7.40
C ILE A 154 -13.48 28.37 -7.23
N LEU A 155 -14.11 27.38 -6.59
CA LEU A 155 -13.55 26.04 -6.42
C LEU A 155 -13.14 25.44 -7.78
N SER A 156 -14.08 25.35 -8.72
CA SER A 156 -13.82 24.76 -10.05
C SER A 156 -12.71 25.49 -10.79
N ARG A 157 -12.66 26.82 -10.68
CA ARG A 157 -11.60 27.63 -11.32
C ARG A 157 -10.23 27.32 -10.75
N ILE A 158 -10.11 27.22 -9.43
CA ILE A 158 -8.83 26.96 -8.77
C ILE A 158 -8.38 25.52 -9.01
N GLN A 159 -9.30 24.56 -9.00
CA GLN A 159 -9.03 23.18 -9.39
C GLN A 159 -8.46 23.07 -10.81
N ASN A 160 -9.03 23.84 -11.76
CA ASN A 160 -8.54 23.92 -13.13
C ASN A 160 -7.17 24.61 -13.29
N ILE A 161 -6.78 25.44 -12.33
CA ILE A 161 -5.45 26.05 -12.32
C ILE A 161 -4.45 25.04 -11.75
N LEU A 162 -4.77 24.41 -10.61
CA LEU A 162 -3.91 23.42 -9.97
C LEU A 162 -3.68 22.16 -10.82
N SER A 163 -4.65 21.77 -11.66
CA SER A 163 -4.49 20.64 -12.59
C SER A 163 -3.41 20.84 -13.66
N ARG A 164 -2.90 22.07 -13.82
CA ARG A 164 -1.80 22.38 -14.73
C ARG A 164 -0.42 22.12 -14.12
N ILE A 165 -0.36 21.91 -12.79
CA ILE A 165 0.88 21.53 -12.12
C ILE A 165 1.17 20.08 -12.53
N PRO A 166 2.35 19.79 -13.11
CA PRO A 166 2.70 18.42 -13.45
C PRO A 166 2.70 17.58 -12.17
N THR A 167 1.76 16.65 -12.07
CA THR A 167 1.80 15.61 -11.05
C THR A 167 2.92 14.66 -11.42
N ASN A 168 3.96 14.57 -10.58
CA ASN A 168 4.90 13.46 -10.62
C ASN A 168 4.16 12.19 -10.14
N SER A 169 3.20 11.75 -10.95
CA SER A 169 2.50 10.49 -10.80
C SER A 169 3.45 9.40 -11.29
N THR A 170 4.49 9.14 -10.49
CA THR A 170 5.30 7.92 -10.63
C THR A 170 4.46 6.80 -10.05
N VAL A 171 3.61 6.21 -10.89
CA VAL A 171 2.89 4.97 -10.59
C VAL A 171 3.85 3.80 -10.75
#